data_AF-A0A3L8D7S0-F1
#
_entry.id   AF-A0A3L8D7S0-F1
#
_cell.length_a   1.000
_cell.length_b   1.000
_cell.length_c   1.000
_cell.angle_alpha   90.00
_cell.angle_beta   90.00
_cell.angle_gamma   90.00
#
_symmetry.space_group_name_H-M   'P 1'
#
loop_
_entity.id
_entity.type
_entity.pdbx_description
1 polymer ?
#
loop_
_entity_poly.entity_id
_entity_poly.type
_entity_poly.pdbx_seq_one_letter_code
_entity_poly.pdbx_strand_id
1 'polypeptide(L)'
;MENEKVHLRHVMLYEFRKGVSVGTAQKNIQSVYLDRAPAFRTVKKWFGRFRNGDFNLEDQLRSGRPSGIDDDIVCALVEENPRITTEEIAERLKIDNSTAFRHLKKLGYISKLDT
;
A
#
# COMPACT_ATOMS: atom_id res chain seq x y z
N MET A 1 -17.46 -1.19 3.97
CA MET A 1 -16.57 -0.36 3.13
C MET A 1 -15.48 -1.15 2.41
N GLU A 2 -14.78 -2.10 3.04
CA GLU A 2 -13.81 -2.99 2.36
C GLU A 2 -14.51 -4.17 1.66
N ASN A 3 -15.39 -4.87 2.39
CA ASN A 3 -16.18 -5.99 1.86
C ASN A 3 -17.00 -5.63 0.61
N GLU A 4 -17.49 -4.40 0.50
CA GLU A 4 -18.27 -3.93 -0.64
C GLU A 4 -17.40 -3.74 -1.90
N LYS A 5 -16.14 -3.31 -1.74
CA LYS A 5 -15.19 -3.21 -2.85
C LYS A 5 -14.81 -4.59 -3.35
N VAL A 6 -14.47 -5.51 -2.44
CA VAL A 6 -14.13 -6.89 -2.77
C VAL A 6 -15.32 -7.58 -3.47
N HIS A 7 -16.54 -7.36 -2.97
CA HIS A 7 -17.76 -7.83 -3.63
C HIS A 7 -17.88 -7.33 -5.08
N LEU A 8 -17.75 -6.03 -5.32
CA LEU A 8 -17.83 -5.48 -6.69
C LEU A 8 -16.71 -6.01 -7.61
N ARG A 9 -15.53 -6.34 -7.07
CA ARG A 9 -14.44 -6.98 -7.82
C ARG A 9 -14.81 -8.42 -8.23
N HIS A 10 -15.48 -9.17 -7.36
CA HIS A 10 -16.02 -10.49 -7.70
C HIS A 10 -17.07 -10.39 -8.82
N VAL A 11 -17.97 -9.40 -8.76
CA VAL A 11 -18.97 -9.16 -9.82
C VAL A 11 -18.28 -8.81 -11.14
N MET A 12 -17.25 -7.96 -11.12
CA MET A 12 -16.46 -7.66 -12.33
C MET A 12 -15.77 -8.91 -12.90
N LEU A 13 -15.25 -9.80 -12.05
CA LEU A 13 -14.66 -11.06 -12.49
C LEU A 13 -15.71 -12.00 -13.11
N TYR A 14 -16.91 -12.05 -12.54
CA TYR A 14 -18.02 -12.81 -13.11
C TYR A 14 -18.39 -12.33 -14.51
N GLU A 15 -18.57 -11.02 -14.71
CA GLU A 15 -18.85 -10.45 -16.04
C GLU A 15 -17.70 -10.71 -17.02
N PHE A 16 -16.44 -10.63 -16.56
CA PHE A 16 -15.28 -10.98 -17.38
C PHE A 16 -15.32 -12.44 -17.85
N ARG A 17 -15.60 -13.39 -16.95
CA ARG A 17 -15.71 -14.82 -17.28
C ARG A 17 -16.89 -15.13 -18.21
N LYS A 18 -17.95 -14.32 -18.14
CA LYS A 18 -19.08 -14.39 -19.09
C LYS A 18 -18.68 -13.92 -20.51
N GLY A 19 -17.51 -13.32 -20.67
CA GLY A 19 -17.00 -12.87 -21.97
C GLY A 19 -17.62 -11.57 -22.47
N VAL A 20 -18.29 -10.79 -21.61
CA VAL A 20 -18.89 -9.53 -22.03
C VAL A 20 -17.85 -8.41 -22.15
N SER A 21 -18.17 -7.39 -22.96
CA SER A 21 -17.31 -6.21 -23.08
C SER A 21 -17.30 -5.39 -21.78
N VAL A 22 -16.25 -4.57 -21.59
CA VAL A 22 -16.13 -3.67 -20.43
C VAL A 22 -17.33 -2.71 -20.32
N GLY A 23 -17.82 -2.20 -21.46
CA GLY A 23 -18.96 -1.28 -21.49
C GLY A 23 -20.26 -1.98 -21.10
N THR A 24 -20.48 -3.20 -21.59
CA THR A 24 -21.64 -4.02 -21.21
C THR A 24 -21.59 -4.39 -19.74
N ALA A 25 -20.43 -4.84 -19.24
CA ALA A 25 -20.24 -5.17 -17.84
C ALA A 25 -20.53 -3.97 -16.93
N GLN A 26 -20.03 -2.78 -17.26
CA GLN A 26 -20.31 -1.58 -16.47
C GLN A 26 -21.80 -1.26 -16.43
N LYS A 27 -22.52 -1.37 -17.56
CA LYS A 27 -23.98 -1.15 -17.59
C LYS A 27 -24.73 -2.20 -16.77
N ASN A 28 -24.35 -3.48 -16.86
CA ASN A 28 -24.95 -4.56 -16.08
C ASN A 28 -24.76 -4.36 -14.57
N ILE A 29 -23.57 -3.89 -14.17
CA ILE A 29 -23.29 -3.60 -12.75
C ILE A 29 -24.05 -2.34 -12.31
N GLN A 30 -24.08 -1.29 -13.15
CA GLN A 30 -24.81 -0.05 -12.86
C GLN A 30 -26.31 -0.27 -12.68
N SER A 31 -26.94 -1.17 -13.45
CA SER A 31 -28.38 -1.42 -13.34
C SER A 31 -28.77 -2.10 -12.02
N VAL A 32 -27.86 -2.83 -11.39
CA VAL A 32 -28.10 -3.54 -10.12
C VAL A 32 -27.64 -2.71 -8.91
N TYR A 33 -26.45 -2.10 -8.99
CA TYR A 33 -25.83 -1.44 -7.84
C TYR A 33 -26.07 0.08 -7.81
N LEU A 34 -26.62 0.65 -8.89
CA LEU A 34 -26.93 2.08 -9.01
C LEU A 34 -25.70 2.93 -8.62
N ASP A 35 -25.85 3.88 -7.70
CA ASP A 35 -24.79 4.81 -7.28
C ASP A 35 -23.58 4.14 -6.64
N ARG A 36 -23.71 2.86 -6.25
CA ARG A 36 -22.61 2.06 -5.67
C ARG A 36 -21.79 1.34 -6.73
N ALA A 37 -22.19 1.42 -8.00
CA ALA A 37 -21.47 0.76 -9.08
C ALA A 37 -20.09 1.41 -9.32
N PRO A 38 -19.09 0.61 -9.71
CA PRO A 38 -17.78 1.12 -10.07
C PRO A 38 -17.85 1.97 -11.34
N ALA A 39 -17.11 3.08 -11.35
CA ALA A 39 -16.93 3.88 -12.56
C ALA A 39 -16.30 3.03 -13.69
N PHE A 40 -16.59 3.41 -14.95
CA PHE A 40 -16.06 2.72 -16.13
C PHE A 40 -14.55 2.50 -16.11
N ARG A 41 -13.78 3.50 -15.64
CA ARG A 41 -12.31 3.41 -15.51
C ARG A 41 -11.89 2.28 -14.57
N THR A 42 -12.62 2.08 -13.48
CA THR A 42 -12.36 1.00 -12.51
C THR A 42 -12.63 -0.36 -13.15
N VAL A 43 -13.77 -0.53 -13.83
CA VAL A 43 -14.09 -1.79 -14.54
C VAL A 43 -13.03 -2.10 -15.61
N LYS A 44 -12.64 -1.09 -16.40
CA LYS A 44 -11.58 -1.23 -17.42
C LYS A 44 -10.25 -1.68 -16.81
N LYS A 45 -9.86 -1.10 -15.66
CA LYS A 45 -8.61 -1.47 -14.95
C LYS A 45 -8.65 -2.93 -14.51
N TRP A 46 -9.74 -3.38 -13.88
CA TRP A 46 -9.89 -4.76 -13.44
C TRP A 46 -9.91 -5.76 -14.59
N PHE A 47 -10.63 -5.45 -15.68
CA PHE A 47 -10.60 -6.28 -16.89
C PHE A 47 -9.19 -6.38 -17.49
N GLY A 48 -8.39 -5.30 -17.42
CA GLY A 48 -6.98 -5.33 -17.80
C GLY A 48 -6.18 -6.32 -16.96
N ARG A 49 -6.37 -6.33 -15.63
CA ARG A 49 -5.71 -7.30 -14.72
C ARG A 49 -6.10 -8.73 -15.05
N PHE A 50 -7.40 -8.99 -15.24
CA PHE A 50 -7.90 -10.33 -15.56
C PHE A 50 -7.37 -10.86 -16.90
N ARG A 51 -7.21 -10.00 -17.91
CA ARG A 51 -6.57 -10.37 -19.19
C ARG A 51 -5.10 -10.74 -19.03
N ASN A 52 -4.42 -10.15 -18.06
CA ASN A 52 -3.04 -10.48 -17.72
C ASN A 52 -2.93 -11.71 -16.80
N GLY A 53 -4.05 -12.41 -16.52
CA GLY A 53 -4.09 -13.58 -15.64
C GLY A 53 -4.05 -13.27 -14.14
N ASP A 54 -4.11 -11.99 -13.76
CA ASP A 54 -4.14 -11.57 -12.35
C ASP A 54 -5.59 -11.56 -11.83
N PHE A 55 -5.93 -12.59 -11.07
CA PHE A 55 -7.25 -12.76 -10.45
C PHE A 55 -7.26 -12.44 -8.95
N ASN A 56 -6.21 -11.80 -8.41
CA ASN A 56 -6.19 -11.42 -7.01
C ASN A 56 -7.12 -10.22 -6.77
N LEU A 57 -8.22 -10.46 -6.05
CA LEU A 57 -9.27 -9.48 -5.78
C LEU A 57 -9.02 -8.67 -4.50
N GLU A 58 -8.03 -9.05 -3.70
CA GLU A 58 -7.65 -8.28 -2.51
C GLU A 58 -6.87 -7.03 -2.88
N ASP A 59 -6.93 -6.04 -1.99
CA ASP A 59 -6.00 -4.91 -2.10
C ASP A 59 -4.59 -5.40 -1.76
N GLN A 60 -3.66 -5.22 -2.69
CA GLN A 60 -2.26 -5.42 -2.38
C GLN A 60 -1.82 -4.41 -1.32
N LEU A 61 -0.89 -4.83 -0.46
CA LEU A 61 -0.22 -3.94 0.46
C LEU A 61 0.27 -2.73 -0.35
N ARG A 62 -0.25 -1.56 0.03
CA ARG A 62 0.21 -0.32 -0.58
C ARG A 62 1.68 -0.19 -0.20
N SER A 63 2.56 -0.23 -1.19
CA SER A 63 3.91 0.27 -1.00
C SER A 63 3.77 1.71 -0.52
N GLY A 64 4.13 1.96 0.74
CA GLY A 64 4.25 3.32 1.23
C GLY A 64 5.28 4.08 0.39
N ARG A 65 5.39 5.39 0.62
CA ARG A 65 6.52 6.13 0.07
C ARG A 65 7.81 5.46 0.58
N PRO A 66 8.72 5.00 -0.30
CA PRO A 66 10.01 4.50 0.14
C PRO A 66 10.69 5.59 0.95
N SER A 67 11.13 5.26 2.17
CA SER A 67 12.10 6.11 2.87
C SER A 67 13.38 6.10 2.03
N GLY A 68 13.99 7.26 1.80
CA GLY A 68 15.23 7.35 1.04
C GLY A 68 16.44 6.68 1.73
N ILE A 69 16.26 6.24 2.98
CA ILE A 69 17.26 5.56 3.80
C ILE A 69 16.83 4.12 4.04
N ASP A 70 17.82 3.24 3.95
CA ASP A 70 17.74 1.85 4.35
C ASP A 70 17.79 1.72 5.88
N ASP A 71 16.87 0.94 6.43
CA ASP A 71 16.80 0.65 7.86
C ASP A 71 18.09 -0.05 8.34
N ASP A 72 18.76 -0.81 7.47
CA ASP A 72 20.01 -1.52 7.77
C ASP A 72 21.15 -0.55 8.13
N ILE A 73 21.21 0.63 7.49
CA ILE A 73 22.22 1.67 7.78
C ILE A 73 21.97 2.26 9.17
N VAL A 74 20.70 2.49 9.53
CA VAL A 74 20.32 2.99 10.85
C VAL A 74 20.65 1.94 11.92
N CYS A 75 20.40 0.66 11.63
CA CYS A 75 20.74 -0.46 12.51
C CYS A 75 22.25 -0.52 12.79
N ALA A 76 23.09 -0.45 11.75
CA ALA A 76 24.55 -0.49 11.88
C ALA A 76 25.11 0.66 12.75
N LEU A 77 24.56 1.87 12.64
CA LEU A 77 24.96 3.01 13.47
C LEU A 77 24.63 2.82 14.95
N VAL A 78 23.49 2.20 15.25
CA VAL A 78 23.07 1.90 16.63
C VAL A 78 23.89 0.74 17.20
N GLU A 79 24.24 -0.26 16.39
CA GLU A 79 25.11 -1.37 16.81
C GLU A 79 26.56 -0.91 17.07
N GLU A 80 27.08 0.01 16.25
CA GLU A 80 28.40 0.62 16.46
C GLU A 80 28.44 1.42 17.77
N ASN A 81 27.40 2.21 18.04
CA ASN A 81 27.29 2.99 19.27
C ASN A 81 25.85 2.95 19.81
N PRO A 82 25.56 2.08 20.80
CA PRO A 82 24.22 1.98 21.40
C PRO A 82 23.73 3.23 22.13
N ARG A 83 24.61 4.21 22.38
CA ARG A 83 24.28 5.50 23.01
C ARG A 83 24.12 6.64 21.98
N ILE A 84 24.20 6.33 20.69
CA ILE A 84 24.05 7.34 19.64
C ILE A 84 22.67 8.01 19.75
N THR A 85 22.66 9.32 19.63
CA THR A 85 21.42 10.09 19.68
C THR A 85 20.73 10.12 18.32
N THR A 86 19.42 10.37 18.32
CA THR A 86 18.66 10.59 17.08
C THR A 86 19.22 11.75 16.27
N GLU A 87 19.72 12.80 16.94
CA GLU A 87 20.35 13.97 16.31
C GLU A 87 21.63 13.57 15.57
N GLU A 88 22.52 12.80 16.21
CA GLU A 88 23.75 12.33 15.58
C GLU A 88 23.49 11.41 14.38
N ILE A 89 22.48 10.52 14.48
CA ILE A 89 22.06 9.71 13.33
C ILE A 89 21.58 10.61 12.19
N ALA A 90 20.77 11.61 12.50
CA ALA A 90 20.24 12.54 11.51
C ALA A 90 21.35 13.31 10.80
N GLU A 91 22.36 13.78 11.53
CA GLU A 91 23.53 14.47 10.99
C GLU A 91 24.38 13.55 10.12
N ARG A 92 24.73 12.35 10.61
CA ARG A 92 25.54 11.36 9.86
C ARG A 92 24.88 10.96 8.54
N LEU A 93 23.56 10.77 8.57
CA LEU A 93 22.76 10.36 7.42
C LEU A 93 22.24 11.54 6.58
N LYS A 94 22.54 12.79 6.99
CA LYS A 94 22.09 14.03 6.34
C LYS A 94 20.58 14.06 6.09
N ILE A 95 19.80 13.65 7.10
CA ILE A 95 18.34 13.64 7.07
C ILE A 95 17.76 14.42 8.22
N ASP A 96 16.46 14.67 8.14
CA ASP A 96 15.75 15.31 9.23
C ASP A 96 15.66 14.39 10.45
N ASN A 97 15.72 15.00 11.63
CA ASN A 97 15.65 14.29 12.91
C ASN A 97 14.36 13.44 13.05
N SER A 98 13.23 13.92 12.53
CA SER A 98 11.96 13.19 12.61
C SER A 98 11.96 11.91 11.78
N THR A 99 12.70 11.87 10.67
CA THR A 99 12.91 10.69 9.84
C THR A 99 13.83 9.71 10.54
N ALA A 100 14.95 10.16 11.12
CA ALA A 100 15.82 9.31 11.93
C ALA A 100 15.04 8.67 13.10
N PHE A 101 14.24 9.47 13.80
CA PHE A 101 13.37 8.99 14.88
C PHE A 101 12.36 7.93 14.40
N ARG A 102 11.73 8.15 13.24
CA ARG A 102 10.77 7.22 12.66
C ARG A 102 11.42 5.87 12.32
N HIS A 103 12.63 5.89 11.78
CA HIS A 103 13.41 4.68 11.48
C HIS A 103 13.76 3.91 12.77
N LEU A 104 14.28 4.59 13.79
CA LEU A 104 14.58 3.99 15.09
C LEU A 104 13.33 3.33 15.71
N LYS A 105 12.22 4.05 15.70
CA LYS A 105 10.94 3.54 16.22
C LYS A 105 10.42 2.33 15.42
N LYS A 106 10.59 2.34 14.09
CA LYS A 106 10.21 1.23 13.21
C LYS A 106 11.04 -0.02 13.53
N LEU A 107 12.33 0.14 13.84
CA LEU A 107 13.25 -0.92 14.24
C LEU A 107 13.07 -1.39 15.70
N GLY A 108 12.22 -0.72 16.48
CA GLY A 108 11.95 -1.08 17.87
C GLY A 108 12.96 -0.53 18.88
N TYR A 109 13.84 0.40 18.48
CA TYR A 109 14.71 1.10 19.42
C TYR A 109 13.92 2.12 20.24
N ILE A 110 14.19 2.15 21.55
CA ILE A 110 13.53 3.03 22.52
C ILE A 110 14.61 3.86 23.21
N SER A 111 14.41 5.17 23.28
CA SER A 111 15.29 6.03 24.07
C SER A 111 15.09 5.74 25.56
N LYS A 112 16.13 5.24 26.21
CA LYS A 112 16.20 5.11 27.67
C LYS A 112 16.80 6.39 28.22
N LEU A 113 16.01 7.45 28.31
CA LEU A 113 16.40 8.57 29.16
C LEU A 113 16.15 8.12 30.61
N ASP A 114 17.21 7.96 31.38
CA ASP A 114 17.12 7.79 32.84
C ASP A 114 16.33 8.98 33.40
N THR A 115 15.28 8.68 34.17
CA THR A 115 14.49 9.68 34.92
C THR A 115 15.19 10.02 36.21
#